data_AF-W9TUL5-F1
#
_entry.id   AF-W9TUL5-F1
#
_cell.length_a   1.000
_cell.length_b   1.000
_cell.length_c   1.000
_cell.angle_alpha   90.00
_cell.angle_beta   90.00
_cell.angle_gamma   90.00
#
_symmetry.space_group_name_H-M   'P 1'
#
loop_
_entity.id
_entity.type
_entity.pdbx_description
1 polymer ?
#
loop_
_entity_poly.entity_id
_entity_poly.type
_entity_poly.pdbx_seq_one_letter_code
_entity_poly.pdbx_strand_id
1 'polypeptide(L)'
;MAYAIAAYLHFLAIFLLFALLLLEHQLFRQPVTLERARSLFHTDIAFGIAAAVVLATGIARALLYGKGLDYYLDNSLFHAKVGLFVAVAVLSLYPTLTFLRWRPALKDGQVPQLTCKTARWVTLAIRLELALLVLIPLLAVLMARGFGVITG
;
A
#
# COMPACT_ATOMS: atom_id res chain seq x y z
N MET A 1 11.36 -22.79 -12.21
CA MET A 1 10.88 -22.66 -10.81
C MET A 1 11.05 -21.24 -10.27
N ALA A 2 12.21 -20.59 -10.42
CA ALA A 2 12.47 -19.24 -9.90
C ALA A 2 11.42 -18.17 -10.27
N TYR A 3 10.96 -18.15 -11.54
CA TYR A 3 9.90 -17.24 -12.00
C TYR A 3 8.61 -17.35 -11.17
N ALA A 4 8.15 -18.58 -10.91
CA ALA A 4 6.93 -18.82 -10.17
C ALA A 4 7.06 -18.43 -8.69
N ILE A 5 8.24 -18.69 -8.10
CA ILE A 5 8.55 -18.30 -6.72
C ILE A 5 8.55 -16.78 -6.59
N ALA A 6 9.21 -16.05 -7.50
CA ALA A 6 9.24 -14.60 -7.50
C ALA A 6 7.82 -13.99 -7.65
N ALA A 7 6.99 -14.57 -8.51
CA ALA A 7 5.60 -14.17 -8.65
C ALA A 7 4.79 -14.42 -7.36
N TYR A 8 4.95 -15.60 -6.75
CA TYR A 8 4.26 -15.98 -5.52
C TYR A 8 4.64 -15.07 -4.34
N LEU A 9 5.94 -14.79 -4.15
CA LEU A 9 6.42 -13.88 -3.10
C LEU A 9 5.87 -12.46 -3.27
N HIS A 10 5.80 -11.98 -4.51
CA HIS A 10 5.19 -10.68 -4.79
C HIS A 10 3.69 -10.65 -4.45
N PHE A 11 2.95 -11.71 -4.77
CA PHE A 11 1.54 -11.82 -4.40
C PHE A 11 1.33 -11.87 -2.88
N LEU A 12 2.18 -12.62 -2.18
CA LEU A 12 2.15 -12.67 -0.71
C LEU A 12 2.40 -11.29 -0.10
N ALA A 13 3.35 -10.54 -0.64
CA ALA A 13 3.61 -9.16 -0.22
C ALA A 13 2.40 -8.24 -0.46
N ILE A 14 1.72 -8.38 -1.61
CA ILE A 14 0.49 -7.61 -1.91
C ILE A 14 -0.63 -7.98 -0.94
N PHE A 15 -0.83 -9.27 -0.63
CA PHE A 15 -1.85 -9.69 0.33
C PHE A 15 -1.56 -9.16 1.74
N LEU A 16 -0.29 -9.18 2.16
CA LEU A 16 0.11 -8.59 3.44
C LEU A 16 -0.17 -7.08 3.46
N LEU A 17 0.18 -6.36 2.38
CA LEU A 17 -0.08 -4.93 2.24
C LEU A 17 -1.59 -4.62 2.39
N PHE A 18 -2.44 -5.38 1.70
CA PHE A 18 -3.89 -5.28 1.81
C PHE A 18 -4.40 -5.54 3.23
N ALA A 19 -3.91 -6.61 3.85
CA ALA A 19 -4.34 -7.01 5.19
C ALA A 19 -3.98 -5.93 6.23
N LEU A 20 -2.79 -5.34 6.13
CA LEU A 20 -2.34 -4.27 7.03
C LEU A 20 -3.16 -3.00 6.84
N LEU A 21 -3.45 -2.59 5.61
CA LEU A 21 -4.27 -1.40 5.35
C LEU A 21 -5.72 -1.59 5.79
N LEU A 22 -6.28 -2.79 5.61
CA LEU A 22 -7.59 -3.14 6.18
C LEU A 22 -7.55 -3.11 7.71
N LEU A 23 -6.47 -3.60 8.33
CA LEU A 23 -6.31 -3.57 9.77
C LEU A 23 -6.22 -2.13 10.30
N GLU A 24 -5.49 -1.24 9.63
CA GLU A 24 -5.50 0.19 9.95
C GLU A 24 -6.90 0.79 9.89
N HIS A 25 -7.65 0.47 8.84
CA HIS A 25 -9.04 0.92 8.69
C HIS A 25 -9.92 0.48 9.87
N GLN A 26 -9.76 -0.77 10.31
CA GLN A 26 -10.50 -1.32 11.45
C GLN A 26 -10.06 -0.73 12.79
N LEU A 27 -8.76 -0.54 12.98
CA LEU A 27 -8.19 0.01 14.21
C LEU A 27 -8.49 1.51 14.37
N PHE A 28 -8.59 2.25 13.27
CA PHE A 28 -8.94 3.67 13.24
C PHE A 28 -10.45 3.92 13.40
N ARG A 29 -11.07 3.27 14.39
CA ARG A 29 -12.47 3.49 14.77
C ARG A 29 -12.57 4.42 15.98
N GLN A 30 -13.35 5.48 15.84
CA GLN A 30 -13.57 6.46 16.90
C GLN A 30 -14.55 5.95 17.98
N PRO A 31 -14.34 6.30 19.28
CA PRO A 31 -13.15 6.96 19.81
C PRO A 31 -11.93 6.01 19.83
N VAL A 32 -10.74 6.55 19.58
CA VAL A 32 -9.48 5.78 19.59
C VAL A 32 -9.02 5.58 21.04
N THR A 33 -8.78 4.33 21.46
CA THR A 33 -8.21 4.01 22.78
C THR A 33 -6.68 4.02 22.71
N LEU A 34 -6.01 4.02 23.87
CA LEU A 34 -4.55 3.96 23.94
C LEU A 34 -4.00 2.68 23.27
N GLU A 35 -4.64 1.53 23.49
CA GLU A 35 -4.20 0.27 22.88
C GLU A 35 -4.33 0.33 21.36
N ARG A 36 -5.47 0.81 20.85
CA ARG A 36 -5.68 0.97 19.41
C ARG A 36 -4.71 1.95 18.79
N ALA A 37 -4.38 3.04 19.48
CA ALA A 37 -3.42 4.02 18.98
C ALA A 37 -1.99 3.43 18.88
N ARG A 38 -1.59 2.60 19.84
CA ARG A 38 -0.31 1.86 19.78
C ARG A 38 -0.33 0.81 18.66
N SER A 39 -1.41 0.06 18.52
CA SER A 39 -1.57 -0.90 17.42
C SER A 39 -1.51 -0.21 16.06
N LEU A 40 -2.23 0.91 15.88
CA LEU A 40 -2.19 1.72 14.65
C LEU A 40 -0.78 2.14 14.28
N PHE A 41 -0.02 2.66 15.25
CA PHE A 41 1.36 3.08 15.01
C PHE A 41 2.25 1.93 14.51
N HIS A 42 2.14 0.73 15.09
CA HIS A 42 2.90 -0.43 14.63
C HIS A 42 2.38 -1.00 13.30
N THR A 43 1.07 -1.00 13.09
CA THR A 43 0.46 -1.45 11.83
C THR A 43 0.89 -0.55 10.67
N ASP A 44 0.93 0.77 10.86
CA ASP A 44 1.40 1.74 9.85
C ASP A 44 2.87 1.56 9.47
N ILE A 45 3.74 1.30 10.46
CA ILE A 45 5.14 0.94 10.18
C ILE A 45 5.21 -0.36 9.37
N ALA A 46 4.45 -1.39 9.77
CA ALA A 46 4.42 -2.66 9.05
C ALA A 46 3.87 -2.50 7.63
N PHE A 47 2.86 -1.65 7.43
CA PHE A 47 2.30 -1.32 6.13
C PHE A 47 3.36 -0.66 5.23
N GLY A 48 4.09 0.32 5.74
CA GLY A 48 5.19 0.96 5.02
C GLY A 48 6.30 -0.03 4.62
N ILE A 49 6.67 -0.95 5.52
CA ILE A 49 7.62 -2.04 5.21
C ILE A 49 7.06 -2.97 4.13
N ALA A 50 5.80 -3.38 4.25
CA ALA A 50 5.15 -4.24 3.26
C ALA A 50 5.11 -3.56 1.88
N ALA A 51 4.86 -2.24 1.82
CA ALA A 51 4.89 -1.47 0.59
C ALA A 51 6.29 -1.51 -0.04
N ALA A 52 7.36 -1.31 0.75
CA ALA A 52 8.72 -1.43 0.26
C ALA A 52 9.04 -2.84 -0.29
N VAL A 53 8.54 -3.90 0.37
CA VAL A 53 8.69 -5.28 -0.10
C VAL A 53 7.93 -5.52 -1.41
N VAL A 54 6.71 -5.00 -1.55
CA VAL A 54 5.93 -5.05 -2.81
C VAL A 54 6.70 -4.36 -3.93
N LEU A 55 7.26 -3.18 -3.67
CA LEU A 55 8.05 -2.44 -4.66
C LEU A 55 9.29 -3.21 -5.09
N ALA A 56 10.10 -3.69 -4.13
CA ALA A 56 11.32 -4.43 -4.39
C ALA A 56 11.07 -5.71 -5.19
N THR A 57 10.06 -6.49 -4.79
CA THR A 57 9.66 -7.71 -5.51
C THR A 57 9.07 -7.40 -6.88
N GLY A 58 8.33 -6.29 -7.03
CA GLY A 58 7.78 -5.82 -8.32
C GLY A 58 8.89 -5.43 -9.30
N ILE A 59 9.90 -4.70 -8.85
CA ILE A 59 11.09 -4.34 -9.63
C ILE A 59 11.85 -5.61 -10.05
N ALA A 60 12.09 -6.54 -9.12
CA ALA A 60 12.75 -7.81 -9.43
C ALA A 60 11.99 -8.60 -10.50
N ARG A 61 10.65 -8.59 -10.47
CA ARG A 61 9.83 -9.24 -11.50
C ARG A 61 9.93 -8.54 -12.85
N ALA A 62 9.93 -7.21 -12.90
CA ALA A 62 10.04 -6.48 -14.16
C ALA A 62 11.41 -6.68 -14.83
N LEU A 63 12.49 -6.71 -14.05
CA LEU A 63 13.87 -6.78 -14.56
C LEU A 63 14.39 -8.20 -14.79
N LEU A 64 14.08 -9.15 -13.91
CA LEU A 64 14.77 -10.45 -13.85
C LEU A 64 13.86 -11.65 -14.17
N TYR A 65 12.56 -11.54 -13.89
CA TYR A 65 11.63 -12.68 -13.89
C TYR A 65 10.33 -12.33 -14.60
N GLY A 66 10.39 -11.62 -15.73
CA GLY A 66 9.24 -11.07 -16.44
C GLY A 66 9.21 -11.43 -17.92
N LYS A 67 8.40 -10.71 -18.69
CA LYS A 67 8.33 -10.82 -20.16
C LYS A 67 9.41 -10.01 -20.90
N GLY A 68 10.47 -9.62 -20.20
CA GLY A 68 11.45 -8.63 -20.67
C GLY A 68 11.06 -7.19 -20.30
N LEU A 69 12.04 -6.32 -20.09
CA LEU A 69 11.81 -4.95 -19.63
C LEU A 69 11.01 -4.12 -20.65
N ASP A 70 11.30 -4.28 -21.93
CA ASP A 70 10.65 -3.55 -23.03
C ASP A 70 9.13 -3.77 -23.03
N TYR A 71 8.68 -5.01 -22.78
CA TYR A 71 7.25 -5.32 -22.66
C TYR A 71 6.55 -4.48 -21.58
N TYR A 72 7.23 -4.22 -20.45
CA TYR A 72 6.66 -3.43 -19.37
C TYR A 72 6.70 -1.93 -19.69
N LEU A 73 7.81 -1.45 -20.25
CA LEU A 73 7.97 -0.03 -20.58
C LEU A 73 7.05 0.41 -21.73
N ASP A 74 6.77 -0.48 -22.68
CA ASP A 74 5.83 -0.23 -23.78
C ASP A 74 4.40 -0.65 -23.46
N ASN A 75 4.01 -0.67 -22.18
CA ASN A 75 2.65 -1.02 -21.77
C ASN A 75 2.02 0.04 -20.86
N SER A 76 0.97 0.69 -21.36
CA SER A 76 0.20 1.70 -20.62
C SER A 76 -0.38 1.20 -19.29
N LEU A 77 -0.78 -0.08 -19.20
CA LEU A 77 -1.30 -0.67 -17.96
C LEU A 77 -0.20 -0.92 -16.92
N PHE A 78 1.05 -1.13 -17.36
CA PHE A 78 2.19 -1.17 -16.46
C PHE A 78 2.44 0.20 -15.82
N HIS A 79 2.43 1.27 -16.63
CA HIS A 79 2.55 2.64 -16.12
C HIS A 79 1.40 3.00 -15.19
N ALA A 80 0.16 2.66 -15.56
CA ALA A 80 -1.01 2.93 -14.74
C ALA A 80 -0.93 2.26 -13.37
N LYS A 81 -0.58 0.96 -13.29
CA LYS A 81 -0.50 0.27 -11.99
C LYS A 81 0.65 0.79 -11.12
N VAL A 82 1.79 1.18 -11.73
CA VAL A 82 2.91 1.80 -11.00
C VAL A 82 2.49 3.18 -10.49
N GLY A 83 1.81 3.98 -11.32
CA GLY A 83 1.26 5.27 -10.94
C GLY A 83 0.26 5.16 -9.78
N LEU A 84 -0.63 4.17 -9.81
CA LEU A 84 -1.55 3.88 -8.70
C LEU A 84 -0.81 3.47 -7.43
N PHE A 85 0.22 2.64 -7.54
CA PHE A 85 1.04 2.26 -6.38
C PHE A 85 1.73 3.48 -5.75
N VAL A 86 2.28 4.38 -6.57
CA VAL A 86 2.87 5.65 -6.11
C VAL A 86 1.80 6.55 -5.49
N ALA A 87 0.61 6.64 -6.08
CA ALA A 87 -0.49 7.43 -5.53
C ALA A 87 -0.93 6.93 -4.14
N VAL A 88 -1.02 5.61 -3.95
CA VAL A 88 -1.26 4.99 -2.63
C VAL A 88 -0.16 5.38 -1.64
N ALA A 89 1.11 5.25 -2.03
CA ALA A 89 2.24 5.59 -1.16
C ALA A 89 2.30 7.08 -0.77
N VAL A 90 1.92 7.98 -1.68
CA VAL A 90 1.83 9.42 -1.39
C VAL A 90 0.65 9.71 -0.46
N LEU A 91 -0.50 9.08 -0.70
CA LEU A 91 -1.70 9.26 0.12
C LEU A 91 -1.47 8.76 1.57
N SER A 92 -0.75 7.64 1.72
CA SER A 92 -0.44 7.05 3.03
C SER A 92 0.49 7.91 3.88
N LEU A 93 1.21 8.88 3.29
CA LEU A 93 2.00 9.84 4.06
C LEU A 93 1.14 10.63 5.06
N TYR A 94 -0.13 10.91 4.73
CA TYR A 94 -0.99 11.67 5.63
C TYR A 94 -1.36 10.90 6.92
N PRO A 95 -1.89 9.65 6.85
CA PRO A 95 -2.02 8.77 8.01
C PRO A 95 -0.71 8.57 8.77
N THR A 96 0.38 8.22 8.07
CA THR A 96 1.68 7.94 8.69
C THR A 96 2.20 9.14 9.49
N LEU A 97 2.18 10.35 8.92
CA LEU A 97 2.59 11.55 9.64
C LEU A 97 1.68 11.86 10.84
N THR A 98 0.39 11.52 10.75
CA THR A 98 -0.55 11.67 11.86
C THR A 98 -0.21 10.72 13.00
N PHE A 99 0.02 9.44 12.72
CA PHE A 99 0.35 8.44 13.73
C PHE A 99 1.75 8.65 14.31
N LEU A 100 2.73 9.07 13.50
CA LEU A 100 4.08 9.44 13.98
C LEU A 100 4.04 10.56 15.02
N ARG A 101 3.16 11.55 14.84
CA ARG A 101 2.96 12.64 15.81
C ARG A 101 2.40 12.17 17.16
N TRP A 102 1.80 10.99 17.23
CA TRP A 102 1.29 10.42 18.48
C TRP A 102 2.39 9.82 19.34
N ARG A 103 3.59 9.57 18.79
CA ARG A 103 4.68 8.88 19.48
C ARG A 103 4.99 9.43 20.88
N PRO A 104 5.07 10.75 21.13
CA PRO A 104 5.29 11.26 22.48
C PRO A 104 4.14 10.91 23.43
N ALA A 105 2.88 11.19 23.04
CA ALA A 105 1.70 10.89 23.84
C ALA A 105 1.58 9.39 24.18
N LEU A 106 1.89 8.50 23.22
CA LEU A 106 1.85 7.05 23.42
C LEU A 106 2.90 6.55 24.43
N LYS A 107 4.07 7.21 24.48
CA LYS A 107 5.12 6.94 25.48
C LYS A 107 4.67 7.35 26.88
N ASP A 108 3.96 8.47 26.99
CA ASP A 108 3.44 8.99 28.26
C ASP A 108 2.14 8.30 28.69
N GLY A 109 1.68 7.29 27.96
CA GLY A 109 0.45 6.55 28.26
C GLY A 109 -0.83 7.36 28.02
N GLN A 110 -0.75 8.43 27.22
CA GLN A 110 -1.86 9.31 26.93
C GLN A 110 -2.53 8.96 25.60
N VAL A 111 -3.86 9.06 25.57
CA VAL A 111 -4.64 8.90 24.34
C VAL A 111 -4.41 10.12 23.44
N PRO A 112 -3.94 9.93 22.18
CA PRO A 112 -3.73 11.05 21.27
C PRO A 112 -5.03 11.80 20.99
N GLN A 113 -4.98 13.12 21.06
CA GLN A 113 -6.14 13.94 20.72
C GLN A 113 -6.30 14.09 19.21
N LEU A 114 -7.51 13.84 18.73
CA LEU A 114 -7.88 13.94 17.32
C LEU A 114 -9.00 14.95 17.15
N THR A 115 -8.80 15.90 16.25
CA THR A 115 -9.91 16.74 15.80
C THR A 115 -10.83 15.93 14.88
N CYS A 116 -12.13 16.25 14.85
CA CYS A 116 -13.08 15.62 13.92
C CYS A 116 -12.62 15.75 12.45
N LYS A 117 -11.96 16.87 12.11
CA LYS A 117 -11.40 17.12 10.78
C LYS A 117 -10.28 16.12 10.46
N THR A 118 -9.29 15.98 11.34
CA THR A 118 -8.18 15.01 11.17
C THR A 118 -8.71 13.59 11.05
N ALA A 119 -9.64 13.19 11.93
CA ALA A 119 -10.25 11.86 11.88
C ALA A 119 -10.92 11.58 10.52
N ARG A 120 -11.69 12.54 9.99
CA ARG A 120 -12.35 12.40 8.69
C ARG A 120 -11.35 12.24 7.55
N TRP A 121 -10.29 13.04 7.53
CA TRP A 121 -9.27 12.97 6.46
C TRP A 121 -8.46 11.69 6.51
N VAL A 122 -8.08 11.20 7.70
CA VAL A 122 -7.38 9.91 7.83
C VAL A 122 -8.28 8.77 7.34
N THR A 123 -9.56 8.75 7.74
CA THR A 123 -10.50 7.73 7.26
C THR A 123 -10.69 7.78 5.74
N LEU A 124 -10.76 8.98 5.16
CA LEU A 124 -10.89 9.14 3.71
C LEU A 124 -9.63 8.67 2.98
N ALA A 125 -8.44 9.02 3.47
CA ALA A 125 -7.16 8.58 2.92
C ALA A 125 -7.09 7.05 2.86
N ILE A 126 -7.27 6.38 4.01
CA ILE A 126 -7.22 4.91 4.08
C ILE A 126 -8.25 4.25 3.14
N ARG A 127 -9.47 4.80 3.02
CA ARG A 127 -10.50 4.27 2.11
C ARG A 127 -10.14 4.45 0.64
N LEU A 128 -9.58 5.60 0.29
CA LEU A 128 -9.10 5.86 -1.07
C LEU A 128 -7.90 4.96 -1.39
N GLU A 129 -6.96 4.77 -0.47
CA GLU A 129 -5.84 3.83 -0.61
C GLU A 129 -6.36 2.42 -0.88
N LEU A 130 -7.32 1.93 -0.10
CA LEU A 130 -7.96 0.62 -0.33
C LEU A 130 -8.59 0.52 -1.72
N ALA A 131 -9.32 1.55 -2.15
CA ALA A 131 -9.96 1.57 -3.47
C ALA A 131 -8.92 1.51 -4.61
N LEU A 132 -7.86 2.31 -4.51
CA LEU A 132 -6.77 2.33 -5.50
C LEU A 132 -5.99 1.00 -5.50
N LEU A 133 -5.76 0.42 -4.32
CA LEU A 133 -5.02 -0.83 -4.17
C LEU A 133 -5.76 -2.00 -4.86
N VAL A 134 -7.11 -2.01 -4.86
CA VAL A 134 -7.92 -3.04 -5.55
C VAL A 134 -7.76 -2.99 -7.07
N LEU A 135 -7.52 -1.81 -7.63
CA LEU A 135 -7.33 -1.65 -9.07
C LEU A 135 -5.98 -2.20 -9.55
N ILE A 136 -4.95 -2.18 -8.71
CA ILE A 136 -3.58 -2.59 -9.09
C ILE A 136 -3.52 -4.06 -9.58
N PRO A 137 -4.07 -5.07 -8.85
CA PRO A 137 -4.13 -6.45 -9.34
C PRO A 137 -4.92 -6.60 -10.64
N LEU A 138 -6.04 -5.86 -10.81
CA LEU A 138 -6.82 -5.89 -12.03
C LEU A 138 -5.99 -5.45 -13.24
N LEU A 139 -5.30 -4.32 -13.12
CA LEU A 139 -4.39 -3.82 -14.17
C LEU A 139 -3.27 -4.82 -14.44
N ALA A 140 -2.72 -5.46 -13.41
CA ALA A 140 -1.68 -6.48 -13.57
C ALA A 140 -2.18 -7.72 -14.34
N VAL A 141 -3.43 -8.15 -14.11
CA VAL A 141 -4.05 -9.28 -14.83
C VAL A 141 -4.30 -8.92 -16.29
N LEU A 142 -4.87 -7.74 -16.57
CA LEU A 142 -5.10 -7.27 -17.93
C LEU A 142 -3.78 -7.13 -18.70
N MET A 143 -2.79 -6.48 -18.10
CA MET A 143 -1.44 -6.35 -18.65
C MET A 143 -0.81 -7.73 -18.92
N ALA A 144 -0.98 -8.71 -18.03
CA ALA A 144 -0.42 -10.06 -18.24
C ALA A 144 -1.02 -10.77 -19.46
N ARG A 145 -2.25 -10.43 -19.86
CA ARG A 145 -2.95 -10.95 -21.04
C ARG A 145 -2.66 -10.17 -22.34
N GLY A 146 -1.78 -9.18 -22.30
CA GLY A 146 -1.35 -8.42 -23.48
C GLY A 146 -2.15 -7.14 -23.74
N PHE A 147 -3.10 -6.77 -22.88
CA PHE A 147 -3.76 -5.47 -23.00
C PHE A 147 -2.79 -4.32 -22.67
N GLY A 148 -3.01 -3.16 -23.30
CA GLY A 148 -2.29 -1.93 -23.01
C GLY A 148 -0.93 -1.77 -23.67
N VAL A 149 -0.51 -2.72 -24.52
CA VAL A 149 0.71 -2.57 -25.33
C VAL A 149 0.57 -1.34 -26.23
N ILE A 150 1.53 -0.43 -26.12
CA ILE A 150 1.64 0.77 -26.93
C ILE A 150 2.35 0.32 -28.21
N THR A 151 1.57 -0.04 -29.23
CA THR A 151 2.11 -0.27 -30.57
C THR A 151 2.62 1.06 -31.11
N GLY A 152 3.93 1.15 -31.37
CA GLY A 152 4.49 2.18 -32.24
C GLY A 152 4.03 2.01 -33.69
#